data_AF-A0A9N9BGV5-F1
#
_entry.id   AF-A0A9N9BGV5-F1
#
_cell.length_a   1.000
_cell.length_b   1.000
_cell.length_c   1.000
_cell.angle_alpha   90.00
_cell.angle_beta   90.00
_cell.angle_gamma   90.00
#
_symmetry.space_group_name_H-M   'P 1'
#
loop_
_entity.id
_entity.type
_entity.pdbx_description
1 polymer ?
#
loop_
_entity_poly.entity_id
_entity_poly.type
_entity_poly.pdbx_seq_one_letter_code
_entity_poly.pdbx_strand_id
1 'polypeptide(L)'
;MESPFPAGSINFSFELLPYIYFNVAFVIIAYPLYRIVGGIFNWELDKKTPANLFSDMMALVRYGFIVFVIGGYARTFNWIMILSFYIALFGYALLAELPFAKQSLLTRNNWPVRMWILFIIAVFAVLLMAGFHIYLIIYQNESSSKDNIPIALYLGCLIIPLILMTFGYIFKQEQNTRFLTKAYLNVIRIFKRRPRIPSENENQQSQLDTEALVQVQPFGKIARIHIHHWQIFYTFAFFTRFDHPVSQVAGGISLGIYTQGIGAYGPDDFLEEI
;
A
#
# COMPACT_ATOMS: atom_id res chain seq x y z
N MET A 1 -31.78 -6.09 13.76
CA MET A 1 -30.80 -7.01 14.37
C MET A 1 -29.66 -6.14 14.87
N GLU A 2 -29.57 -5.93 16.17
CA GLU A 2 -28.40 -5.26 16.75
C GLU A 2 -27.18 -6.17 16.57
N SER A 3 -26.04 -5.58 16.21
CA SER A 3 -24.79 -6.33 16.02
C SER A 3 -24.41 -7.01 17.34
N PRO A 4 -24.07 -8.31 17.35
CA PRO A 4 -23.58 -8.99 18.56
C PRO A 4 -22.20 -8.47 19.02
N PHE A 5 -21.59 -7.54 18.26
CA PHE A 5 -20.31 -6.97 18.60
C PHE A 5 -20.47 -5.56 19.21
N PRO A 6 -19.74 -5.25 20.29
CA PRO A 6 -19.87 -3.98 21.02
C PRO A 6 -19.62 -2.78 20.10
N ALA A 7 -20.33 -1.68 20.33
CA ALA A 7 -20.09 -0.43 19.62
C ALA A 7 -18.61 -0.01 19.76
N GLY A 8 -17.83 -0.12 18.69
CA GLY A 8 -16.37 0.12 18.69
C GLY A 8 -15.51 -1.09 18.30
N SER A 9 -16.10 -2.29 18.22
CA SER A 9 -15.47 -3.46 17.60
C SER A 9 -15.42 -3.36 16.07
N ILE A 10 -14.59 -4.18 15.43
CA ILE A 10 -14.44 -4.25 13.97
C ILE A 10 -15.74 -4.81 13.36
N ASN A 11 -16.73 -3.95 13.18
CA ASN A 11 -17.96 -4.28 12.48
C ASN A 11 -17.68 -4.14 10.98
N PHE A 12 -17.58 -5.29 10.30
CA PHE A 12 -17.70 -5.36 8.85
C PHE A 12 -19.15 -5.00 8.48
N SER A 13 -19.40 -3.72 8.20
CA SER A 13 -20.71 -3.22 7.79
C SER A 13 -20.65 -2.87 6.31
N PHE A 14 -21.30 -3.68 5.48
CA PHE A 14 -21.54 -3.33 4.09
C PHE A 14 -22.94 -2.78 3.95
N GLU A 15 -23.03 -1.51 3.54
CA GLU A 15 -24.28 -0.87 3.17
C GLU A 15 -24.20 -0.49 1.69
N LEU A 16 -25.07 -1.09 0.88
CA LEU A 16 -25.02 -0.98 -0.58
C LEU A 16 -25.15 0.47 -1.06
N LEU A 17 -26.06 1.24 -0.46
CA LEU A 17 -26.34 2.61 -0.90
C LEU A 17 -25.17 3.57 -0.58
N PRO A 18 -24.64 3.65 0.66
CA PRO A 18 -23.41 4.39 0.93
C PRO A 18 -22.22 3.93 0.09
N TYR A 19 -22.10 2.64 -0.22
CA TYR A 19 -21.04 2.13 -1.10
C TYR A 19 -21.19 2.64 -2.55
N ILE A 20 -22.41 2.70 -3.09
CA ILE A 20 -22.66 3.30 -4.40
C ILE A 20 -22.25 4.77 -4.40
N TYR A 21 -22.67 5.54 -3.39
CA TYR A 21 -22.30 6.96 -3.30
C TYR A 21 -20.79 7.16 -3.11
N PHE A 22 -20.13 6.29 -2.35
CA PHE A 22 -18.67 6.29 -2.19
C PHE A 22 -17.97 6.12 -3.55
N ASN A 23 -18.39 5.14 -4.36
CA ASN A 23 -17.81 4.93 -5.69
C ASN A 23 -18.10 6.08 -6.65
N VAL A 24 -19.32 6.61 -6.64
CA VAL A 24 -19.67 7.78 -7.47
C VAL A 24 -18.78 8.97 -7.10
N ALA A 25 -18.66 9.28 -5.81
CA ALA A 25 -17.90 10.43 -5.32
C ALA A 25 -16.40 10.29 -5.55
N PHE A 26 -15.80 9.13 -5.27
CA PHE A 26 -14.34 8.97 -5.22
C PHE A 26 -13.72 8.25 -6.41
N VAL A 27 -14.52 7.64 -7.28
CA VAL A 27 -14.02 6.92 -8.45
C VAL A 27 -14.64 7.47 -9.72
N ILE A 28 -15.96 7.38 -9.88
CA ILE A 28 -16.64 7.69 -11.16
C ILE A 28 -16.51 9.17 -11.52
N ILE A 29 -16.65 10.07 -10.55
CA ILE A 29 -16.48 11.52 -10.78
C ILE A 29 -15.00 11.90 -10.68
N ALA A 30 -14.35 11.49 -9.58
CA ALA A 30 -13.02 11.99 -9.23
C ALA A 30 -11.94 11.63 -10.25
N TYR A 31 -11.92 10.38 -10.75
CA TYR A 31 -10.85 9.93 -11.64
C TYR A 31 -10.88 10.62 -13.01
N PRO A 32 -12.01 10.66 -13.75
CA PRO A 32 -12.10 11.44 -14.98
C PRO A 32 -11.84 12.93 -14.74
N LEU A 33 -12.37 13.50 -13.65
CA LEU A 33 -12.17 14.91 -13.34
C LEU A 33 -10.69 15.23 -13.13
N TYR A 34 -9.96 14.40 -12.37
CA TYR A 34 -8.51 14.53 -12.18
C TYR A 34 -7.75 14.51 -13.51
N ARG A 35 -8.06 13.54 -14.39
CA ARG A 35 -7.40 13.40 -15.69
C ARG A 35 -7.69 14.58 -16.62
N ILE A 36 -8.93 15.09 -16.64
CA ILE A 36 -9.31 16.26 -17.43
C ILE A 36 -8.57 17.49 -16.94
N VAL A 37 -8.61 17.77 -15.63
CA VAL A 37 -7.94 18.92 -15.02
C VAL A 37 -6.44 18.84 -15.27
N GLY A 38 -5.80 17.71 -14.99
CA GLY A 38 -4.36 17.55 -15.24
C GLY A 38 -3.99 17.69 -16.71
N GLY A 39 -4.85 17.23 -17.64
CA GLY A 39 -4.68 17.49 -19.08
C GLY A 39 -4.75 18.97 -19.44
N ILE A 40 -5.70 19.72 -18.87
CA ILE A 40 -5.85 21.17 -19.09
C ILE A 40 -4.62 21.94 -18.58
N PHE A 41 -4.11 21.57 -17.41
CA PHE A 41 -2.96 22.23 -16.77
C PHE A 41 -1.60 21.64 -17.19
N ASN A 42 -1.57 20.69 -18.13
CA ASN A 42 -0.36 19.99 -18.58
C ASN A 42 0.46 19.37 -17.43
N TRP A 43 -0.24 18.77 -16.46
CA TRP A 43 0.40 17.98 -15.40
C TRP A 43 1.10 16.74 -15.97
N GLU A 44 2.09 16.25 -15.26
CA GLU A 44 2.82 15.05 -15.61
C GLU A 44 1.92 13.83 -15.38
N LEU A 45 1.29 13.38 -16.47
CA LEU A 45 0.36 12.27 -16.49
C LEU A 45 0.83 11.21 -17.49
N ASP A 46 0.71 9.95 -17.11
CA ASP A 46 0.97 8.87 -18.05
C ASP A 46 -0.05 8.86 -19.19
N LYS A 47 0.43 8.56 -20.40
CA LYS A 47 -0.43 8.38 -21.56
C LYS A 47 -1.15 7.05 -21.42
N LYS A 48 -2.49 7.09 -21.33
CA LYS A 48 -3.32 5.92 -21.10
C LYS A 48 -4.33 5.73 -22.23
N THR A 49 -4.44 4.52 -22.72
CA THR A 49 -5.54 4.13 -23.63
C THR A 49 -6.85 4.06 -22.85
N PRO A 50 -8.02 4.11 -23.51
CA PRO A 50 -9.30 3.92 -22.83
C PRO A 50 -9.39 2.62 -22.01
N ALA A 51 -8.76 1.54 -22.49
CA ALA A 51 -8.69 0.27 -21.78
C ALA A 51 -7.88 0.38 -20.47
N ASN A 52 -6.73 1.09 -20.50
CA ASN A 52 -5.92 1.30 -19.30
C ASN A 52 -6.64 2.21 -18.29
N LEU A 53 -7.32 3.27 -18.76
CA LEU A 53 -8.14 4.12 -17.90
C LEU A 53 -9.24 3.32 -17.20
N PHE A 54 -9.92 2.44 -17.93
CA PHE A 54 -10.94 1.56 -17.36
C PHE A 54 -10.33 0.57 -16.33
N SER A 55 -9.17 -0.01 -16.64
CA SER A 55 -8.45 -0.90 -15.72
C SER A 55 -8.11 -0.20 -14.39
N ASP A 56 -7.64 1.05 -14.45
CA ASP A 56 -7.34 1.85 -13.26
C ASP A 56 -8.60 2.14 -12.44
N MET A 57 -9.70 2.53 -13.09
CA MET A 57 -10.98 2.72 -12.40
C MET A 57 -11.45 1.44 -11.74
N MET A 58 -11.30 0.28 -12.39
CA MET A 58 -11.62 -1.02 -11.80
C MET A 58 -10.68 -1.39 -10.65
N ALA A 59 -9.42 -0.97 -10.69
CA ALA A 59 -8.52 -1.08 -9.54
C ALA A 59 -9.01 -0.22 -8.37
N LEU A 60 -9.40 1.03 -8.64
CA LEU A 60 -9.97 1.93 -7.63
C LEU A 60 -11.23 1.36 -6.99
N VAL A 61 -12.15 0.77 -7.76
CA VAL A 61 -13.34 0.10 -7.23
C VAL A 61 -12.95 -1.10 -6.35
N ARG A 62 -12.02 -1.96 -6.80
CA ARG A 62 -11.60 -3.17 -6.05
C ARG A 62 -10.94 -2.81 -4.71
N TYR A 63 -9.96 -1.93 -4.73
CA TYR A 63 -9.29 -1.48 -3.51
C TYR A 63 -10.22 -0.61 -2.66
N GLY A 64 -11.03 0.23 -3.29
CA GLY A 64 -12.07 1.03 -2.63
C GLY A 64 -13.09 0.17 -1.88
N PHE A 65 -13.48 -0.98 -2.43
CA PHE A 65 -14.32 -1.96 -1.72
C PHE A 65 -13.67 -2.46 -0.43
N ILE A 66 -12.39 -2.83 -0.49
CA ILE A 66 -11.63 -3.31 0.68
C ILE A 66 -11.56 -2.21 1.74
N VAL A 67 -11.18 -0.98 1.36
CA VAL A 67 -11.18 0.17 2.28
C VAL A 67 -12.56 0.43 2.84
N PHE A 68 -13.60 0.37 2.01
CA PHE A 68 -14.96 0.67 2.45
C PHE A 68 -15.45 -0.33 3.50
N VAL A 69 -15.28 -1.63 3.24
CA VAL A 69 -15.76 -2.71 4.10
C VAL A 69 -14.92 -2.84 5.37
N ILE A 70 -13.59 -2.90 5.24
CA ILE A 70 -12.68 -3.13 6.38
C ILE A 70 -12.47 -1.83 7.18
N GLY A 71 -12.39 -0.69 6.49
CA GLY A 71 -12.28 0.63 7.10
C GLY A 71 -13.60 1.16 7.66
N GLY A 72 -14.72 0.46 7.47
CA GLY A 72 -16.00 0.85 8.07
C GLY A 72 -16.59 2.16 7.52
N TYR A 73 -16.29 2.49 6.25
CA TYR A 73 -16.70 3.77 5.66
C TYR A 73 -18.20 3.90 5.45
N ALA A 74 -18.98 2.83 5.57
CA ALA A 74 -20.44 2.94 5.63
C ALA A 74 -20.93 3.93 6.70
N ARG A 75 -20.19 4.06 7.82
CA ARG A 75 -20.54 4.94 8.95
C ARG A 75 -19.84 6.29 8.93
N THR A 76 -18.65 6.37 8.34
CA THR A 76 -17.83 7.60 8.36
C THR A 76 -17.87 8.39 7.07
N PHE A 77 -18.40 7.81 5.99
CA PHE A 77 -18.56 8.49 4.72
C PHE A 77 -19.59 9.61 4.82
N ASN A 78 -19.13 10.86 4.69
CA ASN A 78 -19.98 12.04 4.72
C ASN A 78 -19.37 13.20 3.92
N TRP A 79 -20.03 14.36 3.94
CA TRP A 79 -19.63 15.53 3.16
C TRP A 79 -18.26 16.11 3.56
N ILE A 80 -17.84 16.02 4.84
CA ILE A 80 -16.53 16.50 5.30
C ILE A 80 -15.41 15.71 4.64
N MET A 81 -15.58 14.39 4.60
CA MET A 81 -14.68 13.48 3.92
C MET A 81 -14.64 13.77 2.41
N ILE A 82 -15.79 13.98 1.78
CA ILE A 82 -15.87 14.31 0.35
C ILE A 82 -15.13 15.60 0.03
N LEU A 83 -15.37 16.66 0.79
CA LEU A 83 -14.71 17.95 0.59
C LEU A 83 -13.19 17.82 0.77
N SER A 84 -12.77 17.18 1.86
CA SER A 84 -11.34 16.97 2.17
C SER A 84 -10.65 16.13 1.10
N PHE A 85 -11.35 15.13 0.55
CA PHE A 85 -10.88 14.31 -0.56
C PHE A 85 -10.56 15.14 -1.80
N TYR A 86 -11.47 16.00 -2.26
CA TYR A 86 -11.24 16.79 -3.47
C TYR A 86 -10.15 17.85 -3.25
N ILE A 87 -10.09 18.46 -2.07
CA ILE A 87 -9.00 19.37 -1.70
C ILE A 87 -7.65 18.63 -1.76
N ALA A 88 -7.57 17.41 -1.22
CA ALA A 88 -6.34 16.63 -1.21
C ALA A 88 -5.96 16.10 -2.60
N LEU A 89 -6.93 15.62 -3.39
CA LEU A 89 -6.73 15.12 -4.75
C LEU A 89 -6.01 16.16 -5.61
N PHE A 90 -6.51 17.40 -5.64
CA PHE A 90 -5.91 18.46 -6.43
C PHE A 90 -4.75 19.15 -5.73
N GLY A 91 -4.82 19.34 -4.41
CA GLY A 91 -3.74 19.94 -3.62
C GLY A 91 -2.45 19.14 -3.70
N TYR A 92 -2.54 17.80 -3.58
CA TYR A 92 -1.39 16.92 -3.73
C TYR A 92 -0.85 16.91 -5.17
N ALA A 93 -1.74 16.90 -6.17
CA ALA A 93 -1.32 16.99 -7.57
C ALA A 93 -0.53 18.28 -7.86
N LEU A 94 -1.01 19.42 -7.36
CA LEU A 94 -0.30 20.70 -7.47
C LEU A 94 1.06 20.68 -6.76
N LEU A 95 1.15 20.03 -5.59
CA LEU A 95 2.43 19.85 -4.89
C LEU A 95 3.39 18.98 -5.72
N ALA A 96 2.91 17.92 -6.36
CA ALA A 96 3.71 17.03 -7.18
C ALA A 96 4.27 17.71 -8.44
N GLU A 97 3.60 18.76 -8.94
CA GLU A 97 4.08 19.54 -10.08
C GLU A 97 5.19 20.53 -9.73
N LEU A 98 5.47 20.78 -8.45
CA LEU A 98 6.54 21.68 -8.05
C LEU A 98 7.91 21.10 -8.47
N PRO A 99 8.79 21.88 -9.14
CA PRO A 99 10.06 21.34 -9.66
C PRO A 99 10.96 20.70 -8.60
N PHE A 100 10.90 21.19 -7.36
CA PHE A 100 11.67 20.62 -6.25
C PHE A 100 11.03 19.36 -5.66
N ALA A 101 9.74 19.13 -5.87
CA ALA A 101 9.00 17.97 -5.38
C ALA A 101 9.05 16.77 -6.35
N LYS A 102 9.45 17.00 -7.61
CA LYS A 102 9.72 15.96 -8.63
C LYS A 102 11.03 15.20 -8.34
N GLN A 103 11.09 14.57 -7.18
CA GLN A 103 12.26 13.84 -6.69
C GLN A 103 11.85 12.46 -6.20
N SER A 104 12.69 11.46 -6.51
CA SER A 104 12.47 10.09 -6.03
C SER A 104 13.09 9.86 -4.65
N LEU A 105 12.56 8.91 -3.88
CA LEU A 105 13.20 8.46 -2.63
C LEU A 105 14.61 7.87 -2.85
N LEU A 106 14.87 7.33 -4.05
CA LEU A 106 16.18 6.78 -4.40
C LEU A 106 17.27 7.85 -4.48
N THR A 107 16.89 9.09 -4.81
CA THR A 107 17.79 10.24 -4.90
C THR A 107 17.79 11.10 -3.64
N ARG A 108 17.34 10.58 -2.48
CA ARG A 108 17.16 11.35 -1.23
C ARG A 108 18.40 12.14 -0.78
N ASN A 109 19.60 11.61 -1.03
CA ASN A 109 20.84 12.27 -0.64
C ASN A 109 21.09 13.56 -1.45
N ASN A 110 20.44 13.71 -2.61
CA ASN A 110 20.57 14.84 -3.51
C ASN A 110 19.35 15.78 -3.47
N TRP A 111 18.42 15.58 -2.52
CA TRP A 111 17.23 16.40 -2.44
C TRP A 111 17.55 17.86 -2.08
N PRO A 112 16.91 18.84 -2.75
CA PRO A 112 17.04 20.23 -2.35
C PRO A 112 16.39 20.45 -0.98
N VAL A 113 16.86 21.47 -0.23
CA VAL A 113 16.35 21.80 1.12
C VAL A 113 14.84 21.97 1.14
N ARG A 114 14.23 22.54 0.08
CA ARG A 114 12.78 22.71 -0.04
C ARG A 114 12.02 21.38 -0.03
N MET A 115 12.58 20.33 -0.66
CA MET A 115 11.99 18.99 -0.63
C MET A 115 12.11 18.35 0.75
N TRP A 116 13.24 18.55 1.45
CA TRP A 116 13.38 18.11 2.83
C TRP A 116 12.37 18.77 3.77
N ILE A 117 12.15 20.08 3.63
CA ILE A 117 11.12 20.78 4.42
C ILE A 117 9.74 20.19 4.15
N LEU A 118 9.37 20.00 2.87
CA LEU A 118 8.09 19.37 2.50
C LEU A 118 7.95 17.96 3.09
N PHE A 119 9.00 17.14 3.00
CA PHE A 119 9.01 15.79 3.54
C PHE A 119 8.87 15.78 5.07
N ILE A 120 9.60 16.63 5.79
CA ILE A 120 9.51 16.73 7.26
C ILE A 120 8.11 17.15 7.68
N ILE A 121 7.51 18.14 7.00
CA ILE A 121 6.13 18.58 7.27
C ILE A 121 5.15 17.42 7.05
N ALA A 122 5.28 16.69 5.94
CA ALA A 122 4.42 15.55 5.65
C ALA A 122 4.55 14.43 6.70
N VAL A 123 5.77 14.08 7.09
CA VAL A 123 6.03 13.09 8.15
C VAL A 123 5.44 13.55 9.48
N PHE A 124 5.65 14.81 9.87
CA PHE A 124 5.11 15.35 11.10
C PHE A 124 3.58 15.34 11.10
N ALA A 125 2.93 15.72 10.00
CA ALA A 125 1.48 15.65 9.85
C ALA A 125 0.96 14.21 9.99
N VAL A 126 1.60 13.24 9.35
CA VAL A 126 1.24 11.82 9.48
C VAL A 126 1.39 11.33 10.93
N LEU A 127 2.49 11.69 11.61
CA LEU A 127 2.72 11.31 13.01
C LEU A 127 1.70 11.94 13.96
N LEU A 128 1.37 13.22 13.78
CA LEU A 128 0.32 13.89 14.55
C LEU A 128 -1.04 13.22 14.36
N MET A 129 -1.40 12.92 13.11
CA MET A 129 -2.64 12.23 12.82
C MET A 129 -2.65 10.81 13.41
N ALA A 130 -1.56 10.06 13.27
CA ALA A 130 -1.44 8.74 13.88
C ALA A 130 -1.61 8.80 15.41
N GLY A 131 -0.92 9.73 16.08
CA GLY A 131 -1.05 9.96 17.53
C GLY A 131 -2.49 10.32 17.93
N PHE A 132 -3.15 11.19 17.17
CA PHE A 132 -4.55 11.56 17.42
C PHE A 132 -5.50 10.36 17.29
N HIS A 133 -5.32 9.51 16.28
CA HIS A 133 -6.18 8.34 16.12
C HIS A 133 -5.90 7.24 17.16
N ILE A 134 -4.64 7.10 17.60
CA ILE A 134 -4.29 6.25 18.75
C ILE A 134 -4.98 6.76 20.02
N TYR A 135 -5.00 8.08 20.22
CA TYR A 135 -5.77 8.68 21.32
C TYR A 135 -7.27 8.37 21.22
N LEU A 136 -7.87 8.52 20.04
CA LEU A 136 -9.30 8.21 19.83
C LEU A 136 -9.64 6.75 20.16
N ILE A 137 -8.82 5.78 19.72
CA ILE A 137 -9.11 4.37 20.02
C ILE A 137 -8.97 4.06 21.51
N ILE A 138 -7.99 4.66 22.21
CA ILE A 138 -7.83 4.50 23.66
C ILE A 138 -9.05 5.06 24.40
N TYR A 139 -9.46 6.29 24.04
CA TYR A 139 -10.60 6.96 24.65
C TYR A 139 -11.92 6.19 24.45
N GLN A 140 -12.16 5.68 23.24
CA GLN A 140 -13.35 4.86 22.95
C GLN A 140 -13.32 3.52 23.69
N ASN A 141 -12.14 2.90 23.84
CA ASN A 141 -12.00 1.61 24.53
C ASN A 141 -12.29 1.73 26.03
N GLU A 142 -11.81 2.79 26.68
CA GLU A 142 -12.05 3.07 28.10
C GLU A 142 -13.55 3.14 28.42
N SER A 143 -14.35 3.65 27.48
CA SER A 143 -15.80 3.78 27.64
C SER A 143 -16.59 2.47 27.39
N SER A 144 -16.04 1.45 26.72
CA SER A 144 -16.87 0.36 26.16
C SER A 144 -16.74 -1.01 26.85
N SER A 145 -15.57 -1.42 27.37
CA SER A 145 -15.34 -2.57 28.29
C SER A 145 -13.82 -2.75 28.50
N LYS A 146 -13.40 -3.60 29.45
CA LYS A 146 -11.98 -3.84 29.81
C LYS A 146 -11.13 -4.60 28.77
N ASP A 147 -11.67 -4.95 27.60
CA ASP A 147 -10.94 -5.79 26.65
C ASP A 147 -10.04 -4.94 25.73
N ASN A 148 -8.72 -5.12 25.80
CA ASN A 148 -7.74 -4.40 24.96
C ASN A 148 -7.67 -4.87 23.50
N ILE A 149 -8.52 -5.82 23.10
CA ILE A 149 -8.53 -6.45 21.76
C ILE A 149 -8.71 -5.42 20.63
N PRO A 150 -9.62 -4.42 20.71
CA PRO A 150 -9.82 -3.43 19.66
C PRO A 150 -8.57 -2.57 19.39
N ILE A 151 -7.83 -2.22 20.45
CA ILE A 151 -6.59 -1.44 20.36
C ILE A 151 -5.51 -2.28 19.65
N ALA A 152 -5.32 -3.54 20.07
CA ALA A 152 -4.31 -4.41 19.49
C ALA A 152 -4.56 -4.66 17.99
N LEU A 153 -5.82 -4.86 17.59
CA LEU A 153 -6.17 -5.02 16.18
C LEU A 153 -5.96 -3.73 15.37
N TYR A 154 -6.33 -2.57 15.94
CA TYR A 154 -6.12 -1.28 15.30
C TYR A 154 -4.63 -0.97 15.08
N LEU A 155 -3.81 -1.16 16.11
CA LEU A 155 -2.36 -0.99 16.01
C LEU A 155 -1.72 -2.08 15.14
N GLY A 156 -2.29 -3.29 15.12
CA GLY A 156 -1.85 -4.39 14.26
C GLY A 156 -1.90 -4.04 12.78
N CYS A 157 -2.81 -3.17 12.34
CA CYS A 157 -2.83 -2.66 10.97
C CYS A 157 -1.54 -1.91 10.59
N LEU A 158 -0.80 -1.31 11.55
CA LEU A 158 0.46 -0.58 11.26
C LEU A 158 1.58 -1.54 10.89
N ILE A 159 1.41 -2.82 11.20
CA ILE A 159 2.36 -3.88 10.87
C ILE A 159 2.21 -4.29 9.40
N ILE A 160 1.06 -4.06 8.76
CA ILE A 160 0.82 -4.48 7.37
C ILE A 160 1.84 -3.86 6.39
N PRO A 161 2.11 -2.55 6.39
CA PRO A 161 3.18 -1.98 5.56
C PRO A 161 4.54 -2.60 5.81
N LEU A 162 4.88 -2.91 7.08
CA LEU A 162 6.15 -3.53 7.43
C LEU A 162 6.25 -4.95 6.87
N ILE A 163 5.17 -5.72 6.93
CA ILE A 163 5.07 -7.06 6.34
C ILE A 163 5.23 -6.98 4.82
N LEU A 164 4.51 -6.07 4.15
CA LEU A 164 4.61 -5.90 2.70
C LEU A 164 6.01 -5.45 2.25
N MET A 165 6.64 -4.53 2.98
CA MET A 165 8.04 -4.14 2.72
C MET A 165 9.01 -5.30 2.94
N THR A 166 8.78 -6.12 3.97
CA THR A 166 9.59 -7.32 4.24
C THR A 166 9.45 -8.33 3.10
N PHE A 167 8.23 -8.59 2.64
CA PHE A 167 8.01 -9.45 1.47
C PHE A 167 8.63 -8.87 0.21
N GLY A 168 8.45 -7.58 -0.07
CA GLY A 168 9.09 -6.93 -1.22
C GLY A 168 10.60 -7.04 -1.18
N TYR A 169 11.22 -6.90 -0.01
CA TYR A 169 12.65 -7.11 0.17
C TYR A 169 13.06 -8.57 -0.09
N ILE A 170 12.31 -9.54 0.45
CA ILE A 170 12.56 -10.97 0.22
C ILE A 170 12.45 -11.30 -1.28
N PHE A 171 11.39 -10.86 -1.95
CA PHE A 171 11.19 -11.11 -3.38
C PHE A 171 12.26 -10.45 -4.24
N LYS A 172 12.64 -9.20 -3.91
CA LYS A 172 13.79 -8.54 -4.54
C LYS A 172 15.07 -9.38 -4.40
N GLN A 173 15.37 -9.84 -3.18
CA GLN A 173 16.57 -10.65 -2.93
C GLN A 173 16.51 -11.99 -3.67
N GLU A 174 15.34 -12.62 -3.72
CA GLU A 174 15.15 -13.86 -4.47
C GLU A 174 15.33 -13.62 -5.97
N GLN A 175 14.79 -12.53 -6.53
CA GLN A 175 14.96 -12.20 -7.94
C GLN A 175 16.44 -11.96 -8.29
N ASN A 176 17.12 -11.18 -7.46
CA ASN A 176 18.48 -10.71 -7.75
C ASN A 176 19.57 -11.74 -7.41
N THR A 177 19.33 -12.64 -6.45
CA THR A 177 20.37 -13.54 -5.92
C THR A 177 19.97 -15.01 -5.83
N ARG A 178 18.68 -15.32 -5.96
CA ARG A 178 18.09 -16.67 -5.82
C ARG A 178 18.36 -17.32 -4.46
N PHE A 179 18.45 -16.52 -3.40
CA PHE A 179 18.88 -17.00 -2.08
C PHE A 179 17.92 -18.03 -1.45
N LEU A 180 16.59 -17.87 -1.59
CA LEU A 180 15.62 -18.85 -1.09
C LEU A 180 15.72 -20.15 -1.88
N THR A 181 15.84 -20.04 -3.21
CA THR A 181 16.04 -21.21 -4.07
C THR A 181 17.32 -21.96 -3.69
N LYS A 182 18.44 -21.24 -3.48
CA LYS A 182 19.70 -21.83 -3.01
C LYS A 182 19.56 -22.50 -1.64
N ALA A 183 18.88 -21.85 -0.69
CA ALA A 183 18.61 -22.41 0.64
C ALA A 183 17.77 -23.69 0.56
N TYR A 184 16.70 -23.68 -0.23
CA TYR A 184 15.82 -24.83 -0.45
C TYR A 184 16.57 -26.02 -1.07
N LEU A 185 17.39 -25.78 -2.11
CA LEU A 185 18.20 -26.82 -2.73
C LEU A 185 19.23 -27.41 -1.75
N ASN A 186 19.81 -26.58 -0.87
CA ASN A 186 20.70 -27.06 0.19
C ASN A 186 19.97 -27.95 1.20
N VAL A 187 18.73 -27.59 1.59
CA VAL A 187 17.92 -28.41 2.51
C VAL A 187 17.58 -29.77 1.87
N ILE A 188 17.11 -29.79 0.61
CA ILE A 188 16.84 -31.04 -0.11
C ILE A 188 18.09 -31.91 -0.19
N ARG A 189 19.27 -31.31 -0.42
CA ARG A 189 20.53 -32.04 -0.48
C ARG A 189 20.82 -32.78 0.84
N ILE A 190 20.52 -32.17 1.98
CA ILE A 190 20.69 -32.81 3.30
C ILE A 190 19.75 -34.02 3.42
N PHE A 191 18.49 -33.88 3.03
CA PHE A 191 17.51 -34.97 3.13
C PHE A 191 17.72 -36.09 2.09
N LYS A 192 18.27 -35.78 0.90
CA LYS A 192 18.56 -36.76 -0.15
C LYS A 192 19.86 -37.53 0.06
N ARG A 193 20.69 -37.18 1.06
CA ARG A 193 21.82 -38.02 1.48
C ARG A 193 21.29 -39.33 2.09
N ARG A 194 20.96 -40.30 1.23
CA ARG A 194 20.86 -41.70 1.64
C ARG A 194 22.22 -42.15 2.19
N PRO A 195 22.26 -43.05 3.20
CA PRO A 195 23.50 -43.73 3.56
C PRO A 195 24.03 -44.45 2.32
N ARG A 196 25.19 -44.01 1.83
CA ARG A 196 25.76 -44.46 0.56
C ARG A 196 26.52 -45.77 0.81
N ILE A 197 26.14 -46.84 0.12
CA ILE A 197 26.96 -48.06 0.02
C ILE A 197 28.07 -47.73 -0.98
N PRO A 198 29.37 -47.88 -0.64
CA PRO A 198 30.46 -47.44 -1.50
C PRO A 198 30.46 -48.22 -2.81
N SER A 199 30.38 -47.52 -3.94
CA SER A 199 30.53 -48.06 -5.30
C SER A 199 31.65 -47.30 -6.02
N GLU A 200 32.63 -48.01 -6.57
CA GLU A 200 33.86 -47.45 -7.17
C GLU A 200 33.63 -46.47 -8.33
N ASN A 201 32.44 -46.48 -8.96
CA ASN A 201 32.13 -45.62 -10.10
C ASN A 201 31.30 -44.35 -9.76
N GLU A 202 30.98 -44.11 -8.49
CA GLU A 202 30.09 -42.99 -8.10
C GLU A 202 30.76 -41.61 -8.01
N ASN A 203 32.09 -41.54 -7.96
CA ASN A 203 32.79 -40.28 -7.69
C ASN A 203 32.68 -39.26 -8.83
N GLN A 204 32.61 -39.69 -10.10
CA GLN A 204 32.51 -38.77 -11.24
C GLN A 204 31.07 -38.27 -11.47
N GLN A 205 30.06 -39.15 -11.37
CA GLN A 205 28.65 -38.76 -11.57
C GLN A 205 28.15 -37.84 -10.45
N SER A 206 28.60 -38.07 -9.21
CA SER A 206 28.17 -37.26 -8.05
C SER A 206 28.76 -35.85 -8.07
N GLN A 207 29.91 -35.63 -8.71
CA GLN A 207 30.49 -34.29 -8.88
C GLN A 207 29.72 -33.47 -9.92
N LEU A 208 29.34 -34.09 -11.05
CA LEU A 208 28.62 -33.41 -12.13
C LEU A 208 27.22 -32.93 -11.71
N ASP A 209 26.47 -33.78 -11.00
CA ASP A 209 25.13 -33.42 -10.49
C ASP A 209 25.20 -32.36 -9.38
N THR A 210 26.31 -32.31 -8.63
CA THR A 210 26.51 -31.31 -7.58
C THR A 210 26.86 -29.94 -8.16
N GLU A 211 27.64 -29.87 -9.24
CA GLU A 211 27.98 -28.62 -9.92
C GLU A 211 26.79 -28.04 -10.70
N ALA A 212 26.00 -28.89 -11.39
CA ALA A 212 24.82 -28.46 -12.13
C ALA A 212 23.71 -27.89 -11.23
N LEU A 213 23.59 -28.38 -9.98
CA LEU A 213 22.63 -27.85 -8.98
C LEU A 213 23.08 -26.53 -8.32
N VAL A 214 24.34 -26.11 -8.48
CA VAL A 214 24.92 -24.95 -7.77
C VAL A 214 24.89 -23.66 -8.60
N GLN A 215 24.89 -23.75 -9.94
CA GLN A 215 24.75 -22.56 -10.80
C GLN A 215 23.27 -22.18 -11.05
N VAL A 216 22.52 -21.93 -9.99
CA VAL A 216 21.24 -21.22 -10.14
C VAL A 216 21.56 -19.75 -10.45
N GLN A 217 21.49 -19.39 -11.72
CA GLN A 217 21.66 -18.01 -12.18
C GLN A 217 20.50 -17.14 -11.67
N PRO A 218 20.76 -15.86 -11.34
CA PRO A 218 19.71 -14.88 -11.11
C PRO A 218 18.73 -14.80 -12.28
N PHE A 219 17.54 -14.25 -12.03
CA PHE A 219 16.67 -13.88 -13.14
C PHE A 219 17.37 -12.80 -13.99
N GLY A 220 17.11 -12.79 -15.30
CA GLY A 220 17.87 -11.97 -16.25
C GLY A 220 17.72 -10.45 -16.05
N LYS A 221 16.75 -10.00 -15.26
CA LYS A 221 16.54 -8.58 -14.92
C LYS A 221 16.61 -8.37 -13.41
N ILE A 222 17.08 -7.19 -13.02
CA ILE A 222 17.27 -6.83 -11.62
C ILE A 222 16.00 -6.17 -11.10
N ALA A 223 15.46 -6.64 -9.98
CA ALA A 223 14.36 -5.97 -9.29
C ALA A 223 14.86 -4.84 -8.39
N ARG A 224 14.10 -3.74 -8.37
CA ARG A 224 14.15 -2.70 -7.34
C ARG A 224 12.78 -2.52 -6.68
N ILE A 225 12.79 -2.10 -5.42
CA ILE A 225 11.57 -1.68 -4.72
C ILE A 225 11.27 -0.25 -5.14
N HIS A 226 10.05 -0.02 -5.64
CA HIS A 226 9.54 1.29 -5.96
C HIS A 226 8.18 1.45 -5.30
N ILE A 227 8.14 2.15 -4.16
CA ILE A 227 6.90 2.36 -3.41
C ILE A 227 6.23 3.60 -3.96
N HIS A 228 4.99 3.44 -4.45
CA HIS A 228 4.17 4.56 -4.83
C HIS A 228 3.40 5.10 -3.62
N HIS A 229 3.19 6.41 -3.57
CA HIS A 229 2.43 7.06 -2.49
C HIS A 229 1.00 6.51 -2.39
N TRP A 230 0.38 6.06 -3.49
CA TRP A 230 -0.96 5.47 -3.41
C TRP A 230 -0.99 4.21 -2.51
N GLN A 231 0.08 3.41 -2.47
CA GLN A 231 0.18 2.22 -1.62
C GLN A 231 0.25 2.60 -0.14
N ILE A 232 0.96 3.68 0.17
CA ILE A 232 1.10 4.22 1.53
C ILE A 232 -0.26 4.76 2.01
N PHE A 233 -0.88 5.62 1.21
CA PHE A 233 -2.15 6.27 1.60
C PHE A 233 -3.34 5.33 1.55
N TYR A 234 -3.32 4.29 0.70
CA TYR A 234 -4.26 3.16 0.79
C TYR A 234 -4.21 2.51 2.18
N THR A 235 -3.02 2.29 2.73
CA THR A 235 -2.89 1.72 4.07
C THR A 235 -3.36 2.71 5.15
N PHE A 236 -3.05 4.00 5.01
CA PHE A 236 -3.51 5.02 5.95
C PHE A 236 -5.03 5.19 5.98
N ALA A 237 -5.73 4.94 4.87
CA ALA A 237 -7.19 5.00 4.83
C ALA A 237 -7.88 4.03 5.81
N PHE A 238 -7.24 2.92 6.23
CA PHE A 238 -7.79 2.03 7.25
C PHE A 238 -7.75 2.63 8.67
N PHE A 239 -6.88 3.61 8.92
CA PHE A 239 -6.71 4.24 10.23
C PHE A 239 -7.76 5.30 10.52
N THR A 240 -8.40 5.82 9.50
CA THR A 240 -9.27 7.02 9.57
C THR A 240 -10.75 6.67 9.76
N ARG A 241 -11.01 5.57 10.45
CA ARG A 241 -12.32 4.91 10.57
C ARG A 241 -13.23 5.44 11.68
N PHE A 242 -12.86 6.54 12.34
CA PHE A 242 -13.66 7.10 13.44
C PHE A 242 -14.69 8.09 12.91
N ASP A 243 -15.87 8.07 13.51
CA ASP A 243 -16.88 9.10 13.29
C ASP A 243 -16.52 10.39 14.06
N HIS A 244 -15.43 11.01 13.62
CA HIS A 244 -14.91 12.25 14.17
C HIS A 244 -14.48 13.15 13.01
N PRO A 245 -14.79 14.47 13.01
CA PRO A 245 -14.46 15.35 11.88
C PRO A 245 -13.00 15.29 11.45
N VAL A 246 -12.06 15.27 12.41
CA VAL A 246 -10.62 15.13 12.13
C VAL A 246 -10.28 13.79 11.44
N SER A 247 -10.93 12.69 11.83
CA SER A 247 -10.77 11.38 11.18
C SER A 247 -11.38 11.38 9.77
N GLN A 248 -12.50 12.07 9.57
CA GLN A 248 -13.14 12.20 8.26
C GLN A 248 -12.29 13.05 7.30
N VAL A 249 -11.68 14.13 7.79
CA VAL A 249 -10.68 14.91 7.04
C VAL A 249 -9.50 14.04 6.66
N ALA A 250 -8.94 13.28 7.61
CA ALA A 250 -7.82 12.37 7.37
C ALA A 250 -8.15 11.28 6.34
N GLY A 251 -9.35 10.71 6.42
CA GLY A 251 -9.84 9.72 5.47
C GLY A 251 -10.01 10.30 4.08
N GLY A 252 -10.56 11.51 3.99
CA GLY A 252 -10.64 12.26 2.74
C GLY A 252 -9.25 12.50 2.13
N ILE A 253 -8.30 13.01 2.93
CA ILE A 253 -6.92 13.24 2.48
C ILE A 253 -6.27 11.94 1.99
N SER A 254 -6.41 10.86 2.76
CA SER A 254 -5.80 9.57 2.43
C SER A 254 -6.36 9.01 1.12
N LEU A 255 -7.70 9.02 0.98
CA LEU A 255 -8.37 8.59 -0.25
C LEU A 255 -8.03 9.49 -1.44
N GLY A 256 -7.90 10.81 -1.22
CA GLY A 256 -7.57 11.77 -2.27
C GLY A 256 -6.18 11.53 -2.85
N ILE A 257 -5.17 11.35 -2.00
CA ILE A 257 -3.80 11.07 -2.42
C ILE A 257 -3.68 9.66 -3.04
N TYR A 258 -4.41 8.69 -2.50
CA TYR A 258 -4.54 7.35 -3.07
C TYR A 258 -5.12 7.38 -4.50
N THR A 259 -6.26 8.06 -4.70
CA THR A 259 -6.89 8.18 -6.02
C THR A 259 -6.01 8.98 -6.98
N GLN A 260 -5.33 10.04 -6.50
CA GLN A 260 -4.38 10.80 -7.30
C GLN A 260 -3.27 9.91 -7.86
N GLY A 261 -2.66 9.06 -7.02
CA GLY A 261 -1.55 8.21 -7.45
C GLY A 261 -1.95 7.17 -8.49
N ILE A 262 -3.11 6.54 -8.35
CA ILE A 262 -3.64 5.64 -9.39
C ILE A 262 -4.05 6.41 -10.66
N GLY A 263 -4.60 7.63 -10.51
CA GLY A 263 -4.93 8.50 -11.63
C GLY A 263 -3.73 8.93 -12.46
N ALA A 264 -2.62 9.25 -11.78
CA ALA A 264 -1.38 9.70 -12.41
C ALA A 264 -0.65 8.53 -13.08
N TYR A 265 -0.36 7.48 -12.29
CA TYR A 265 0.59 6.42 -12.64
C TYR A 265 -0.14 5.10 -12.95
N GLY A 266 -1.11 4.75 -12.11
CA GLY A 266 -1.85 3.49 -12.22
C GLY A 266 -1.62 2.62 -10.99
N PRO A 267 -2.20 1.41 -10.94
CA PRO A 267 -1.93 0.44 -9.89
C PRO A 267 -0.60 -0.29 -10.18
N ASP A 268 0.49 0.46 -10.25
CA ASP A 268 1.81 -0.05 -10.62
C ASP A 268 2.39 -1.04 -9.60
N ASP A 269 3.33 -1.84 -10.09
CA ASP A 269 3.96 -2.91 -9.32
C ASP A 269 4.86 -2.36 -8.20
N PHE A 270 4.84 -3.02 -7.04
CA PHE A 270 5.72 -2.69 -5.91
C PHE A 270 7.21 -2.98 -6.22
N LEU A 271 7.46 -3.89 -7.17
CA LEU A 271 8.78 -4.26 -7.65
C LEU A 271 8.87 -3.92 -9.13
N GLU A 272 9.87 -3.14 -9.50
CA GLU A 272 10.16 -2.79 -10.88
C GLU A 272 11.41 -3.54 -11.37
N GLU A 273 11.36 -4.02 -12.60
CA GLU A 273 12.52 -4.61 -13.27
C GLU A 273 13.34 -3.53 -13.98
N ILE A 274 14.67 -3.56 -13.78
CA ILE A 274 15.67 -2.72 -14.44
C ILE A 274 16.60 -3.58 -15.29
#